data_AF-A0A535F712-F1
#
_entry.id   AF-A0A535F712-F1
#
_cell.length_a   1.000
_cell.length_b   1.000
_cell.length_c   1.000
_cell.angle_alpha   90.00
_cell.angle_beta   90.00
_cell.angle_gamma   90.00
#
_symmetry.space_group_name_H-M   'P 1'
#
loop_
_entity.id
_entity.type
_entity.pdbx_description
1 polymer ?
#
loop_
_entity_poly.entity_id
_entity_poly.type
_entity_poly.pdbx_seq_one_letter_code
_entity_poly.pdbx_strand_id
1 'polypeptide(L)'
;MQHSSTQQTQQKNIWIILRSSIPESAQERRWALLLIGLVVIETILVLLALVPAQLWTRLLPNTSSAALDGPFPPKIAPVISALLYLLPTAIGFLSRSWQRALLCATLPAWIGLGAFLVAATFKVGAFYLVSVDHVTANVSILELFAALGALGWLGRHIFKLT
;
A
#
# COMPACT_ATOMS: atom_id res chain seq x y z
N MET A 1 37.30 -52.33 3.11
CA MET A 1 35.87 -52.01 2.98
C MET A 1 35.43 -50.83 3.87
N GLN A 2 36.27 -49.80 4.09
CA GLN A 2 35.94 -48.64 4.93
C GLN A 2 35.82 -47.32 4.15
N HIS A 3 36.11 -47.32 2.85
CA HIS A 3 36.12 -46.11 2.03
C HIS A 3 34.74 -45.70 1.46
N SER A 4 33.72 -46.56 1.62
CA SER A 4 32.41 -46.41 0.96
C SER A 4 31.36 -45.70 1.83
N SER A 5 31.50 -45.67 3.16
CA SER A 5 30.51 -45.08 4.07
C SER A 5 30.61 -43.56 4.20
N THR A 6 31.81 -42.99 4.04
CA THR A 6 32.05 -41.54 4.11
C THR A 6 31.53 -40.80 2.88
N GLN A 7 31.58 -41.40 1.69
CA GLN A 7 31.03 -40.78 0.47
C GLN A 7 29.50 -40.74 0.44
N GLN A 8 28.83 -41.78 0.97
CA GLN A 8 27.36 -41.78 1.06
C GLN A 8 26.84 -40.71 2.04
N THR A 9 27.57 -40.46 3.13
CA THR A 9 27.21 -39.44 4.12
C THR A 9 27.38 -38.03 3.53
N GLN A 10 28.43 -37.80 2.72
CA GLN A 10 28.62 -36.51 2.06
C GLN A 10 27.57 -36.22 0.98
N GLN A 11 27.22 -37.21 0.15
CA GLN A 11 26.16 -37.02 -0.86
C GLN A 11 24.81 -36.72 -0.21
N LYS A 12 24.46 -37.41 0.88
CA LYS A 12 23.19 -37.19 1.59
C LYS A 12 23.10 -35.76 2.15
N ASN A 13 24.21 -35.22 2.65
CA ASN A 13 24.28 -33.83 3.13
C ASN A 13 24.17 -32.81 2.00
N ILE A 14 24.78 -33.06 0.85
CA ILE A 14 24.67 -32.19 -0.33
C ILE A 14 23.22 -32.12 -0.83
N TRP A 15 22.52 -33.25 -0.87
CA TRP A 15 21.10 -33.31 -1.26
C TRP A 15 20.18 -32.58 -0.26
N ILE A 16 20.48 -32.62 1.04
CA ILE A 16 19.72 -31.89 2.07
C ILE A 16 19.93 -30.37 1.94
N ILE A 17 21.16 -29.92 1.69
CA ILE A 17 21.49 -28.50 1.51
C ILE A 17 20.85 -27.95 0.22
N LEU A 18 20.89 -28.70 -0.89
CA LEU A 18 20.25 -28.33 -2.16
C LEU A 18 18.71 -28.29 -2.05
N ARG A 19 18.10 -29.16 -1.23
CA ARG A 19 16.65 -29.15 -1.03
C ARG A 19 16.18 -28.00 -0.13
N SER A 20 17.02 -27.55 0.80
CA SER A 20 16.69 -26.45 1.73
C SER A 20 16.74 -25.06 1.10
N SER A 21 17.40 -24.89 -0.05
CA SER A 21 17.67 -23.59 -0.68
C SER A 21 16.63 -23.17 -1.74
N ILE A 22 15.68 -24.04 -2.10
CA ILE A 22 14.70 -23.80 -3.17
C ILE A 22 13.32 -23.25 -2.71
N PRO A 23 12.84 -23.35 -1.45
CA PRO A 23 11.53 -22.80 -1.08
C PRO A 23 11.51 -21.29 -0.77
N GLU A 24 12.64 -20.68 -0.38
CA GLU A 24 12.65 -19.26 0.02
C GLU A 24 12.37 -18.30 -1.14
N SER A 25 12.96 -18.53 -2.32
CA SER A 25 12.83 -17.60 -3.45
C SER A 25 11.41 -17.47 -4.00
N ALA A 26 10.63 -18.57 -4.00
CA ALA A 26 9.26 -18.58 -4.51
C ALA A 26 8.28 -17.90 -3.54
N GLN A 27 8.45 -18.12 -2.24
CA GLN A 27 7.61 -17.50 -1.21
C GLN A 27 7.90 -16.01 -1.09
N GLU A 28 9.17 -15.60 -1.20
CA GLU A 28 9.56 -14.18 -1.25
C GLU A 28 8.98 -13.45 -2.44
N ARG A 29 8.99 -14.09 -3.62
CA ARG A 29 8.34 -13.54 -4.81
C ARG A 29 6.83 -13.37 -4.62
N ARG A 30 6.16 -14.35 -4.01
CA ARG A 30 4.71 -14.24 -3.72
C ARG A 30 4.41 -13.09 -2.78
N TRP A 31 5.18 -12.93 -1.70
CA TRP A 31 5.02 -11.80 -0.78
C TRP A 31 5.28 -10.45 -1.45
N ALA A 32 6.31 -10.36 -2.31
CA ALA A 32 6.58 -9.16 -3.07
C ALA A 32 5.42 -8.82 -4.04
N LEU A 33 4.89 -9.82 -4.74
CA LEU A 33 3.74 -9.63 -5.64
C LEU A 33 2.47 -9.19 -4.89
N LEU A 34 2.20 -9.77 -3.71
CA LEU A 34 1.07 -9.36 -2.87
C LEU A 34 1.23 -7.92 -2.40
N LEU A 35 2.42 -7.54 -1.95
CA LEU A 35 2.70 -6.18 -1.50
C LEU A 35 2.56 -5.17 -2.65
N ILE A 36 3.09 -5.49 -3.83
CA ILE A 36 2.92 -4.67 -5.03
C ILE A 36 1.43 -4.55 -5.39
N GLY A 37 0.70 -5.66 -5.38
CA GLY A 37 -0.75 -5.66 -5.63
C GLY A 37 -1.51 -4.76 -4.67
N LEU A 38 -1.18 -4.80 -3.38
CA LEU A 38 -1.78 -3.95 -2.35
C LEU A 38 -1.48 -2.46 -2.60
N VAL A 39 -0.22 -2.12 -2.93
CA VAL A 39 0.18 -0.75 -3.26
C VAL A 39 -0.57 -0.24 -4.50
N VAL A 40 -0.72 -1.08 -5.53
CA VAL A 40 -1.46 -0.73 -6.74
C VAL A 40 -2.95 -0.52 -6.44
N ILE A 41 -3.57 -1.41 -5.68
CA ILE A 41 -4.98 -1.26 -5.25
C ILE A 41 -5.16 0.03 -4.48
N GLU A 42 -4.29 0.30 -3.50
CA GLU A 42 -4.34 1.54 -2.71
C GLU A 42 -4.15 2.78 -3.59
N THR A 43 -3.24 2.73 -4.56
CA THR A 43 -3.03 3.82 -5.52
C THR A 43 -4.29 4.09 -6.34
N ILE A 44 -4.96 3.04 -6.83
CA ILE A 44 -6.23 3.19 -7.56
C ILE A 44 -7.29 3.79 -6.64
N LEU A 45 -7.35 3.37 -5.38
CA LEU A 45 -8.34 3.81 -4.41
C LEU A 45 -8.15 5.29 -4.04
N VAL A 46 -6.89 5.72 -3.86
CA VAL A 46 -6.52 7.12 -3.70
C VAL A 46 -6.89 7.93 -4.96
N LEU A 47 -6.57 7.45 -6.16
CA LEU A 47 -6.92 8.15 -7.41
C LEU A 47 -8.44 8.24 -7.63
N LEU A 48 -9.22 7.25 -7.22
CA LEU A 48 -10.68 7.31 -7.26
C LEU A 48 -11.22 8.36 -6.29
N ALA A 49 -10.56 8.58 -5.15
CA ALA A 49 -10.94 9.62 -4.20
C ALA A 49 -10.72 11.04 -4.73
N LEU A 50 -9.84 11.22 -5.71
CA LEU A 50 -9.66 12.51 -6.40
C LEU A 50 -10.82 12.84 -7.35
N VAL A 51 -11.66 11.86 -7.72
CA VAL A 51 -12.76 12.09 -8.66
C VAL A 51 -13.83 12.96 -8.00
N PRO A 52 -14.19 14.12 -8.58
CA PRO A 52 -15.22 15.00 -8.03
C PRO A 52 -16.57 14.30 -7.91
N ALA A 53 -17.31 14.60 -6.84
CA ALA A 53 -18.66 14.09 -6.60
C ALA A 53 -19.62 14.29 -7.78
N GLN A 54 -19.46 15.40 -8.54
CA GLN A 54 -20.27 15.71 -9.72
C GLN A 54 -20.04 14.75 -10.89
N LEU A 55 -18.88 14.09 -10.96
CA LEU A 55 -18.62 13.03 -11.94
C LEU A 55 -19.29 11.73 -11.52
N TRP A 56 -19.29 11.43 -10.22
CA TRP A 56 -19.98 10.26 -9.68
C TRP A 56 -21.50 10.30 -9.90
N THR A 57 -22.13 11.46 -9.71
CA THR A 57 -23.57 11.63 -9.99
C THR A 57 -23.91 11.50 -11.48
N ARG A 58 -22.96 11.80 -12.38
CA ARG A 58 -23.13 11.60 -13.84
C ARG A 58 -22.94 10.15 -14.27
N LEU A 59 -21.99 9.43 -13.65
CA LEU A 59 -21.70 8.02 -13.96
C LEU A 59 -22.70 7.07 -13.30
N LEU A 60 -23.23 7.43 -12.13
CA LEU A 60 -24.20 6.67 -11.34
C LEU A 60 -25.45 7.53 -11.06
N PRO A 61 -26.30 7.77 -12.07
CA PRO A 61 -27.45 8.68 -11.96
C PRO A 61 -28.48 8.25 -10.89
N ASN A 62 -28.50 6.97 -10.50
CA ASN A 62 -29.38 6.45 -9.44
C ASN A 62 -28.83 6.67 -8.01
N THR A 63 -27.70 7.37 -7.84
CA THR A 63 -27.11 7.70 -6.53
C THR A 63 -27.18 9.21 -6.28
N SER A 64 -28.41 9.71 -6.10
CA SER A 64 -28.75 11.14 -5.93
C SER A 64 -28.13 11.82 -4.70
N SER A 65 -27.52 11.08 -3.77
CA SER A 65 -26.93 11.63 -2.53
C SER A 65 -25.42 11.91 -2.61
N ALA A 66 -24.72 11.47 -3.67
CA ALA A 66 -23.25 11.65 -3.76
C ALA A 66 -22.82 13.12 -3.82
N ALA A 67 -23.69 14.05 -4.21
CA ALA A 67 -23.36 15.48 -4.26
C ALA A 67 -23.36 16.17 -2.88
N LEU A 68 -23.98 15.57 -1.86
CA LEU A 68 -24.17 16.18 -0.53
C LEU A 68 -23.20 15.64 0.53
N ASP A 69 -22.81 14.36 0.43
CA ASP A 69 -22.14 13.64 1.52
C ASP A 69 -20.64 13.34 1.29
N GLY A 70 -20.06 13.77 0.16
CA GLY A 70 -18.62 13.62 -0.14
C GLY A 70 -18.32 13.03 -1.52
N PRO A 71 -17.06 12.68 -1.84
CA PRO A 71 -16.67 12.21 -3.17
C PRO A 71 -17.28 10.84 -3.53
N PHE A 72 -17.76 10.06 -2.55
CA PHE A 72 -18.31 8.72 -2.78
C PHE A 72 -19.79 8.63 -2.39
N PRO A 73 -20.60 7.79 -3.05
CA PRO A 73 -21.96 7.48 -2.62
C PRO A 73 -22.01 6.99 -1.15
N PRO A 74 -23.02 7.38 -0.34
CA PRO A 74 -23.06 7.11 1.09
C PRO A 74 -22.98 5.63 1.47
N LYS A 75 -23.48 4.75 0.59
CA LYS A 75 -23.46 3.29 0.81
C LYS A 75 -22.05 2.70 0.77
N ILE A 76 -21.14 3.29 -0.01
CA ILE A 76 -19.77 2.76 -0.21
C ILE A 76 -18.71 3.59 0.51
N ALA A 77 -19.02 4.85 0.85
CA ALA A 77 -18.12 5.75 1.57
C ALA A 77 -17.47 5.13 2.82
N PRO A 78 -18.20 4.49 3.77
CA PRO A 78 -17.57 3.93 4.97
C PRO A 78 -16.61 2.78 4.65
N VAL A 79 -16.91 1.98 3.62
CA VAL A 79 -16.05 0.86 3.20
C VAL A 79 -14.77 1.39 2.58
N ILE A 80 -14.87 2.39 1.70
CA ILE A 80 -13.71 3.01 1.05
C ILE A 80 -12.85 3.72 2.09
N SER A 81 -13.45 4.47 3.01
CA SER A 81 -12.73 5.07 4.14
C SER A 81 -12.04 4.02 4.99
N ALA A 82 -12.70 2.91 5.34
CA ALA A 82 -12.05 1.83 6.08
C ALA A 82 -10.85 1.25 5.31
N LEU A 83 -10.97 1.05 3.99
CA LEU A 83 -9.89 0.55 3.15
C LEU A 83 -8.69 1.49 3.11
N LEU A 84 -8.89 2.81 2.97
CA LEU A 84 -7.82 3.82 3.01
C LEU A 84 -7.01 3.82 4.31
N TYR A 85 -7.60 3.35 5.42
CA TYR A 85 -6.86 3.20 6.68
C TYR A 85 -6.24 1.81 6.82
N LEU A 86 -6.96 0.76 6.42
CA LEU A 86 -6.51 -0.63 6.62
C LEU A 86 -5.42 -1.06 5.64
N LEU A 87 -5.47 -0.60 4.39
CA LEU A 87 -4.50 -0.97 3.35
C LEU A 87 -3.09 -0.47 3.64
N PRO A 88 -2.83 0.81 3.96
CA PRO A 88 -1.47 1.24 4.35
C PRO A 88 -0.96 0.53 5.60
N THR A 89 -1.84 0.22 6.57
CA THR A 89 -1.47 -0.61 7.72
C THR A 89 -1.12 -2.04 7.32
N ALA A 90 -1.87 -2.67 6.40
CA ALA A 90 -1.57 -3.99 5.89
C ALA A 90 -0.25 -4.00 5.09
N ILE A 91 -0.01 -2.98 4.25
CA ILE A 91 1.27 -2.80 3.53
C ILE A 91 2.43 -2.72 4.54
N GLY A 92 2.25 -1.94 5.61
CA GLY A 92 3.21 -1.84 6.71
C GLY A 92 3.48 -3.18 7.39
N PHE A 93 2.42 -3.93 7.71
CA PHE A 93 2.50 -5.24 8.35
C PHE A 93 3.21 -6.30 7.47
N LEU A 94 2.94 -6.29 6.16
CA LEU A 94 3.57 -7.23 5.21
C LEU A 94 5.04 -6.88 4.95
N SER A 95 5.46 -5.64 5.18
CA SER A 95 6.82 -5.16 4.94
C SER A 95 7.83 -5.75 5.93
N ARG A 96 9.02 -6.11 5.42
CA ARG A 96 10.11 -6.69 6.24
C ARG A 96 10.98 -5.65 6.93
N SER A 97 11.05 -4.43 6.39
CA SER A 97 11.83 -3.33 6.96
C SER A 97 10.94 -2.09 7.12
N TRP A 98 11.24 -1.30 8.15
CA TRP A 98 10.50 -0.08 8.47
C TRP A 98 10.57 0.95 7.32
N GLN A 99 11.71 1.03 6.63
CA GLN A 99 11.90 1.91 5.47
C GLN A 99 10.98 1.51 4.31
N ARG A 100 10.86 0.21 4.02
CA ARG A 100 9.96 -0.29 2.96
C ARG A 100 8.50 -0.10 3.36
N ALA A 101 8.15 -0.30 4.64
CA ALA A 101 6.81 -0.05 5.16
C ALA A 101 6.38 1.39 4.92
N LEU A 102 7.22 2.36 5.30
CA LEU A 102 6.97 3.78 5.08
C LEU A 102 6.87 4.13 3.61
N LEU A 103 7.84 3.69 2.79
CA LEU A 103 7.87 4.02 1.37
C LEU A 103 6.65 3.43 0.64
N CYS A 104 6.33 2.16 0.88
CA CYS A 104 5.22 1.50 0.20
C CYS A 104 3.86 2.00 0.69
N ALA A 105 3.73 2.36 1.96
CA ALA A 105 2.50 2.98 2.47
C ALA A 105 2.33 4.40 1.92
N THR A 106 3.39 5.22 1.84
CA THR A 106 3.27 6.62 1.40
C THR A 106 3.26 6.80 -0.12
N LEU A 107 3.76 5.83 -0.89
CA LEU A 107 3.79 5.87 -2.36
C LEU A 107 2.43 6.20 -3.01
N PRO A 108 1.32 5.53 -2.66
CA PRO A 108 -0.01 5.86 -3.14
C PRO A 108 -0.39 7.33 -2.90
N ALA A 109 -0.09 7.86 -1.71
CA ALA A 109 -0.38 9.25 -1.34
C ALA A 109 0.45 10.24 -2.16
N TRP A 110 1.74 9.94 -2.43
CA TRP A 110 2.58 10.75 -3.33
C TRP A 110 2.05 10.77 -4.77
N ILE A 111 1.64 9.61 -5.30
CA ILE A 111 1.08 9.52 -6.65
C ILE A 111 -0.24 10.29 -6.73
N GLY A 112 -1.11 10.12 -5.74
CA GLY A 112 -2.36 10.87 -5.63
C GLY A 112 -2.12 12.38 -5.59
N LEU A 113 -1.20 12.84 -4.73
CA LEU A 113 -0.85 14.25 -4.62
C LEU A 113 -0.28 14.81 -5.93
N GLY A 114 0.59 14.06 -6.62
CA GLY A 114 1.15 14.46 -7.91
C GLY A 114 0.08 14.56 -9.00
N ALA A 115 -0.82 13.58 -9.10
CA ALA A 115 -1.93 13.62 -10.05
C ALA A 115 -2.89 14.78 -9.75
N PHE A 116 -3.20 15.00 -8.48
CA PHE A 116 -4.03 16.11 -8.03
C PHE A 116 -3.40 17.46 -8.38
N LEU A 117 -2.09 17.62 -8.17
CA LEU A 117 -1.35 18.83 -8.49
C LEU A 117 -1.42 19.16 -9.98
N VAL A 118 -1.17 18.17 -10.84
CA VAL A 118 -1.25 18.34 -12.29
C VAL A 118 -2.66 18.81 -12.67
N ALA A 119 -3.70 18.16 -12.15
CA ALA A 119 -5.09 18.53 -12.39
C ALA A 119 -5.44 19.94 -11.86
N ALA A 120 -4.98 20.29 -10.66
CA ALA A 120 -5.20 21.59 -10.03
C ALA A 120 -4.50 22.71 -10.80
N THR A 121 -3.32 22.45 -11.38
CA THR A 121 -2.59 23.41 -12.20
C THR A 121 -3.40 23.84 -13.43
N PHE A 122 -4.14 22.92 -14.06
CA PHE A 122 -5.00 23.24 -15.20
C PHE A 122 -6.27 24.02 -14.83
N LYS A 123 -6.78 23.86 -13.59
CA LYS A 123 -8.05 24.46 -13.16
C LYS A 123 -7.89 25.75 -12.36
N VAL A 124 -6.86 25.84 -11.52
CA VAL A 124 -6.66 26.92 -10.54
C VAL A 124 -5.34 27.68 -10.79
N GLY A 125 -4.38 27.06 -11.49
CA GLY A 125 -3.07 27.66 -11.81
C GLY A 125 -1.92 27.10 -10.97
N ALA A 126 -0.68 27.44 -11.36
CA ALA A 126 0.55 26.83 -10.83
C ALA A 126 0.82 27.04 -9.32
N PHE A 127 0.16 28.01 -8.69
CA PHE A 127 0.38 28.38 -7.29
C PHE A 127 -0.55 27.70 -6.28
N TYR A 128 -1.34 26.71 -6.70
CA TYR A 128 -2.28 25.99 -5.83
C TYR A 128 -1.60 25.41 -4.56
N LEU A 129 -0.38 24.88 -4.70
CA LEU A 129 0.39 24.34 -3.57
C LEU A 129 1.04 25.38 -2.66
N VAL A 130 1.04 26.66 -3.02
CA VAL A 130 1.68 27.70 -2.19
C VAL A 130 0.68 28.29 -1.19
N SER A 131 -0.61 28.03 -1.38
CA SER A 131 -1.64 28.38 -0.41
C SER A 131 -1.51 27.50 0.84
N VAL A 132 -1.41 28.17 2.00
CA VAL A 132 -1.10 27.54 3.29
C VAL A 132 -2.10 26.43 3.64
N ASP A 133 -3.38 26.64 3.35
CA ASP A 133 -4.45 25.68 3.66
C ASP A 133 -4.31 24.36 2.87
N HIS A 134 -3.83 24.41 1.63
CA HIS A 134 -3.61 23.22 0.81
C HIS A 134 -2.31 22.50 1.16
N VAL A 135 -1.26 23.21 1.60
CA VAL A 135 -0.01 22.60 2.07
C VAL A 135 -0.27 21.73 3.29
N THR A 136 -0.93 22.28 4.32
CA THR A 136 -1.16 21.56 5.57
C THR A 136 -1.99 20.31 5.34
N ALA A 137 -3.08 20.40 4.57
CA ALA A 137 -3.92 19.24 4.27
C ALA A 137 -3.15 18.12 3.54
N ASN A 138 -2.32 18.47 2.56
CA ASN A 138 -1.56 17.49 1.78
C ASN A 138 -0.45 16.82 2.61
N VAL A 139 0.23 17.59 3.47
CA VAL A 139 1.25 17.05 4.39
C VAL A 139 0.62 16.11 5.42
N SER A 140 -0.53 16.49 6.00
CA SER A 140 -1.24 15.63 6.96
C SER A 140 -1.65 14.28 6.36
N ILE A 141 -1.99 14.22 5.06
CA ILE A 141 -2.27 12.94 4.39
C ILE A 141 -1.01 12.06 4.31
N LEU A 142 0.13 12.64 3.94
CA LEU A 142 1.40 11.91 3.89
C LEU A 142 1.80 11.39 5.28
N GLU A 143 1.62 12.21 6.32
CA GLU A 143 1.88 11.84 7.71
C GLU A 143 0.96 10.71 8.18
N LEU A 144 -0.34 10.77 7.84
CA LEU A 144 -1.30 9.73 8.17
C LEU A 144 -0.89 8.38 7.56
N PHE A 145 -0.56 8.37 6.26
CA PHE A 145 -0.13 7.14 5.57
C PHE A 145 1.20 6.62 6.12
N ALA A 146 2.14 7.50 6.46
CA ALA A 146 3.40 7.13 7.09
C ALA A 146 3.16 6.51 8.48
N ALA A 147 2.31 7.13 9.30
CA ALA A 147 1.95 6.63 10.62
C ALA A 147 1.27 5.25 10.54
N LEU A 148 0.31 5.07 9.62
CA LEU A 148 -0.38 3.81 9.41
C LEU A 148 0.57 2.69 8.93
N GLY A 149 1.49 3.01 8.01
CA GLY A 149 2.53 2.09 7.56
C GLY A 149 3.50 1.69 8.67
N ALA A 150 3.92 2.66 9.49
CA ALA A 150 4.79 2.40 10.64
C ALA A 150 4.09 1.57 11.73
N LEU A 151 2.82 1.86 12.03
CA LEU A 151 1.99 1.09 12.98
C LEU A 151 1.81 -0.35 12.52
N GLY A 152 1.54 -0.55 11.22
CA GLY A 152 1.44 -1.89 10.63
C GLY A 152 2.71 -2.69 10.80
N TRP A 153 3.87 -2.07 10.51
CA TRP A 153 5.18 -2.70 10.69
C TRP A 153 5.48 -3.03 12.16
N LEU A 154 5.15 -2.11 13.08
CA LEU A 154 5.33 -2.33 14.52
C LEU A 154 4.48 -3.49 15.02
N GLY A 155 3.22 -3.57 14.58
CA GLY A 155 2.32 -4.68 14.90
C GLY A 155 2.93 -6.03 14.52
N ARG A 156 3.54 -6.13 13.34
CA ARG A 156 4.27 -7.34 12.91
C ARG A 156 5.39 -7.73 13.88
N HIS A 157 6.17 -6.74 14.35
CA HIS A 157 7.27 -7.01 15.29
C HIS A 157 6.76 -7.55 16.63
N ILE A 158 5.65 -7.01 17.14
CA ILE A 158 5.02 -7.49 18.37
C ILE A 158 4.51 -8.93 18.20
N PHE A 159 3.82 -9.22 17.09
CA PHE A 159 3.32 -10.57 16.79
C PHE A 159 4.41 -11.60 16.56
N LYS A 160 5.59 -11.20 16.07
CA LYS A 160 6.71 -12.12 15.83
C LYS A 160 7.52 -12.41 17.10
N LEU A 161 7.37 -11.59 18.14
CA LEU A 161 8.01 -11.74 19.44
C LEU A 161 7.19 -12.56 20.44
N THR A 162 5.90 -12.80 20.14
CA THR A 162 4.99 -13.67 20.90
C THR A 162 4.95 -15.06 20.27
#